data_AF-A0A523HLV9-F1
#
_entry.id   AF-A0A523HLV9-F1
#
_cell.length_a   1.000
_cell.length_b   1.000
_cell.length_c   1.000
_cell.angle_alpha   90.00
_cell.angle_beta   90.00
_cell.angle_gamma   90.00
#
_symmetry.space_group_name_H-M   'P 1'
#
loop_
_entity.id
_entity.type
_entity.pdbx_description
1 polymer ?
#
loop_
_entity_poly.entity_id
_entity_poly.type
_entity_poly.pdbx_seq_one_letter_code
_entity_poly.pdbx_strand_id
1 'polypeptide(L)'
;MKNPFIAGNWVRGETFFGRNELLDEILEGRRNYLWIAGTRRFGKTSLLKQLELQTSEGEYASKYISLFWDMQGSQDLDGLTESILLSIEFARKRFEAIGIDINELEEKDLFGILRTLRRKAEDASLNLMLLCDETEELINVEKNNPEVLPKLRR
;
A
#
# COMPACT_ATOMS: atom_id res chain seq x y z
N MET A 1 -28.26 -4.82 22.11
CA MET A 1 -27.21 -5.77 22.55
C MET A 1 -26.34 -6.08 21.34
N LYS A 2 -25.17 -5.42 21.21
CA LYS A 2 -24.27 -5.58 20.04
C LYS A 2 -23.60 -6.95 20.14
N ASN A 3 -23.67 -7.74 19.08
CA ASN A 3 -23.01 -9.03 18.98
C ASN A 3 -21.49 -8.85 19.21
N PRO A 4 -20.89 -9.50 20.23
CA PRO A 4 -19.46 -9.39 20.57
C PRO A 4 -18.53 -10.05 19.54
N PHE A 5 -19.10 -10.70 18.51
CA PHE A 5 -18.39 -11.28 17.36
C PHE A 5 -18.64 -10.48 16.06
N ILE A 6 -19.21 -9.27 16.15
CA ILE A 6 -19.10 -8.29 15.07
C ILE A 6 -17.63 -7.89 15.00
N ALA A 7 -17.00 -8.38 13.93
CA ALA A 7 -15.67 -8.05 13.45
C ALA A 7 -15.23 -6.63 13.84
N GLY A 8 -14.19 -6.53 14.65
CA GLY A 8 -13.59 -5.25 14.99
C GLY A 8 -12.95 -4.59 13.78
N ASN A 9 -12.71 -3.28 13.89
CA ASN A 9 -11.84 -2.56 12.98
C ASN A 9 -10.44 -3.21 12.97
N TRP A 10 -9.66 -2.97 11.91
CA TRP A 10 -8.24 -3.30 11.91
C TRP A 10 -7.54 -2.66 13.13
N VAL A 11 -6.43 -3.27 13.57
CA VAL A 11 -5.66 -2.85 14.75
C VAL A 11 -4.21 -2.53 14.37
N ARG A 12 -3.57 -1.63 15.11
CA ARG A 12 -2.15 -1.25 14.96
C ARG A 12 -1.58 -0.74 16.29
N GLY A 13 -0.26 -0.55 16.36
CA GLY A 13 0.44 -0.05 17.53
C GLY A 13 0.29 -1.00 18.72
N GLU A 14 -0.05 -0.46 19.89
CA GLU A 14 -0.19 -1.22 21.15
C GLU A 14 -1.27 -2.32 21.09
N THR A 15 -2.21 -2.22 20.15
CA THR A 15 -3.28 -3.21 19.96
C THR A 15 -2.94 -4.30 18.95
N PHE A 16 -1.77 -4.22 18.30
CA PHE A 16 -1.28 -5.23 17.37
C PHE A 16 -0.44 -6.26 18.12
N PHE A 17 -0.80 -7.54 18.02
CA PHE A 17 -0.14 -8.62 18.75
C PHE A 17 0.39 -9.70 17.80
N GLY A 18 1.63 -10.14 18.05
CA GLY A 18 2.30 -11.21 17.31
C GLY A 18 2.84 -10.79 15.95
N ARG A 19 3.14 -11.77 15.07
CA ARG A 19 3.67 -11.57 13.70
C ARG A 19 5.05 -10.92 13.60
N ASN A 20 5.81 -10.84 14.69
CA ASN A 20 7.15 -10.21 14.70
C ASN A 20 8.08 -10.78 13.62
N GLU A 21 8.18 -12.11 13.51
CA GLU A 21 9.02 -12.75 12.48
C GLU A 21 8.64 -12.35 11.04
N LEU A 22 7.33 -12.16 10.79
CA LEU A 22 6.84 -11.71 9.49
C LEU A 22 7.10 -10.22 9.25
N LEU A 23 6.97 -9.38 10.29
CA LEU A 23 7.35 -7.97 10.22
C LEU A 23 8.85 -7.84 9.93
N ASP A 24 9.67 -8.61 10.63
CA ASP A 24 11.13 -8.63 10.43
C ASP A 24 11.48 -9.11 9.02
N GLU A 25 10.82 -10.16 8.50
CA GLU A 25 11.03 -10.58 7.10
C GLU A 25 10.64 -9.48 6.10
N ILE A 26 9.55 -8.73 6.35
CA ILE A 26 9.09 -7.69 5.42
C ILE A 26 10.01 -6.46 5.47
N LEU A 27 10.44 -6.04 6.66
CA LEU A 27 11.19 -4.80 6.87
C LEU A 27 12.69 -4.96 6.69
N GLU A 28 13.24 -6.13 7.01
CA GLU A 28 14.68 -6.40 7.01
C GLU A 28 15.09 -7.57 6.09
N GLY A 29 14.12 -8.30 5.54
CA GLY A 29 14.41 -9.36 4.60
C GLY A 29 14.96 -8.87 3.27
N ARG A 30 15.50 -9.81 2.49
CA ARG A 30 16.11 -9.53 1.17
C ARG A 30 15.10 -9.46 0.02
N ARG A 31 13.81 -9.69 0.30
CA ARG A 31 12.77 -9.77 -0.75
C ARG A 31 12.17 -8.40 -0.96
N ASN A 32 12.07 -7.99 -2.23
CA ASN A 32 11.46 -6.71 -2.61
C ASN A 32 9.94 -6.82 -2.82
N TYR A 33 9.39 -8.04 -2.82
CA TYR A 33 7.97 -8.31 -3.01
C TYR A 33 7.58 -9.56 -2.22
N LEU A 34 6.45 -9.50 -1.51
CA LEU A 34 5.92 -10.55 -0.66
C LEU A 34 4.40 -10.62 -0.82
N TRP A 35 3.88 -11.83 -1.04
CA TRP A 35 2.45 -12.09 -1.07
C TRP A 35 2.00 -12.56 0.31
N ILE A 36 1.06 -11.83 0.91
CA ILE A 36 0.50 -12.16 2.22
C ILE A 36 -0.85 -12.84 2.01
N ALA A 37 -0.85 -14.15 1.90
CA ALA A 37 -2.07 -14.95 1.74
C ALA A 37 -2.63 -15.38 3.09
N GLY A 38 -3.95 -15.32 3.24
CA GLY A 38 -4.65 -15.76 4.44
C GLY A 38 -6.15 -15.59 4.30
N THR A 39 -6.91 -16.32 5.13
CA THR A 39 -8.38 -16.27 5.11
C THR A 39 -8.91 -14.88 5.50
N ARG A 40 -10.21 -14.63 5.27
CA ARG A 40 -10.85 -13.38 5.70
C ARG A 40 -10.74 -13.25 7.22
N ARG A 41 -10.47 -12.04 7.72
CA ARG A 41 -10.30 -11.71 9.15
C ARG A 41 -9.06 -12.31 9.83
N PHE A 42 -8.06 -12.74 9.06
CA PHE A 42 -6.79 -13.24 9.61
C PHE A 42 -5.79 -12.14 10.03
N GLY A 43 -6.20 -10.87 9.96
CA GLY A 43 -5.40 -9.71 10.36
C GLY A 43 -4.46 -9.16 9.27
N LYS A 44 -4.73 -9.43 7.98
CA LYS A 44 -3.91 -8.92 6.85
C LYS A 44 -3.88 -7.39 6.81
N THR A 45 -5.06 -6.75 6.82
CA THR A 45 -5.17 -5.29 6.88
C THR A 45 -4.49 -4.72 8.13
N SER A 46 -4.65 -5.35 9.30
CA SER A 46 -3.96 -4.95 10.53
C SER A 46 -2.43 -5.01 10.38
N LEU A 47 -1.90 -6.06 9.73
CA LEU A 47 -0.47 -6.18 9.45
C LEU A 47 0.02 -5.07 8.50
N LEU A 48 -0.71 -4.78 7.42
CA LEU A 48 -0.38 -3.68 6.52
C LEU A 48 -0.43 -2.33 7.25
N LYS A 49 -1.43 -2.10 8.10
CA LYS A 49 -1.53 -0.88 8.92
C LYS A 49 -0.45 -0.77 10.00
N GLN A 50 0.06 -1.91 10.49
CA GLN A 50 1.21 -1.93 11.39
C GLN A 50 2.50 -1.55 10.66
N LEU A 51 2.72 -2.09 9.46
CA LEU A 51 3.86 -1.73 8.61
C LEU A 51 3.81 -0.25 8.23
N GLU A 52 2.64 0.27 7.87
CA GLU A 52 2.43 1.71 7.61
C GLU A 52 2.89 2.55 8.81
N LEU A 53 2.46 2.20 10.03
CA LEU A 53 2.86 2.90 11.25
C LEU A 53 4.38 2.84 11.50
N GLN A 54 4.98 1.66 11.40
CA GLN A 54 6.41 1.46 11.65
C GLN A 54 7.30 2.20 10.64
N THR A 55 6.81 2.37 9.42
CA THR A 55 7.51 3.10 8.34
C THR A 55 7.13 4.57 8.26
N SER A 56 6.12 5.05 9.00
CA SER A 56 5.78 6.48 9.06
C SER A 56 6.27 7.17 10.33
N GLU A 57 6.25 6.47 11.46
CA GLU A 57 6.52 7.03 12.79
C GLU A 57 7.53 6.20 13.60
N GLY A 58 7.94 5.03 13.09
CA GLY A 58 8.85 4.13 13.77
C GLY A 58 10.31 4.24 13.32
N GLU A 59 11.11 3.28 13.78
CA GLU A 59 12.53 3.13 13.45
C GLU A 59 12.80 3.05 11.93
N TYR A 60 11.80 2.62 11.16
CA TYR A 60 11.92 2.42 9.71
C TYR A 60 11.53 3.65 8.88
N ALA A 61 11.15 4.76 9.51
CA ALA A 61 10.75 5.99 8.82
C ALA A 61 11.88 6.65 8.02
N SER A 62 13.15 6.37 8.36
CA SER A 62 14.31 6.83 7.60
C SER A 62 14.71 5.89 6.45
N LYS A 63 14.05 4.73 6.33
CA LYS A 63 14.38 3.69 5.33
C LYS A 63 13.31 3.57 4.25
N TYR A 64 12.05 3.82 4.61
CA TYR A 64 10.90 3.63 3.73
C TYR A 64 10.01 4.86 3.69
N ILE A 65 9.34 5.03 2.55
CA ILE A 65 8.09 5.75 2.46
C ILE A 65 7.01 4.76 2.02
N SER A 66 6.01 4.55 2.87
CA SER A 66 4.95 3.55 2.62
C SER A 66 3.65 4.18 2.12
N LEU A 67 2.99 3.50 1.18
CA LEU A 67 1.64 3.84 0.72
C LEU A 67 0.72 2.65 0.98
N PHE A 68 -0.27 2.82 1.84
CA PHE A 68 -1.37 1.87 1.94
C PHE A 68 -2.34 2.08 0.79
N TRP A 69 -2.46 1.09 -0.08
CA TRP A 69 -3.29 1.13 -1.27
C TRP A 69 -4.36 0.06 -1.19
N ASP A 70 -5.59 0.47 -0.89
CA ASP A 70 -6.77 -0.38 -0.94
C ASP A 70 -7.29 -0.43 -2.38
N MET A 71 -7.23 -1.61 -3.00
CA MET A 71 -7.68 -1.79 -4.38
C MET A 71 -9.17 -2.13 -4.47
N GLN A 72 -9.87 -2.29 -3.35
CA GLN A 72 -11.26 -2.71 -3.34
C GLN A 72 -12.15 -1.82 -4.22
N GLY A 73 -12.87 -2.47 -5.15
CA GLY A 73 -13.82 -1.78 -6.03
C GLY A 73 -13.19 -1.07 -7.22
N SER A 74 -11.89 -1.25 -7.47
CA SER A 74 -11.21 -0.64 -8.63
C SER A 74 -11.75 -1.15 -9.97
N GLN A 75 -12.12 -2.43 -10.08
CA GLN A 75 -12.67 -3.11 -11.27
C GLN A 75 -11.84 -3.07 -12.58
N ASP A 76 -11.24 -1.94 -12.94
CA ASP A 76 -10.49 -1.66 -14.17
C ASP A 76 -9.28 -0.73 -13.91
N LEU A 77 -8.60 -0.29 -14.98
CA LEU A 77 -7.42 0.56 -14.89
C LEU A 77 -7.72 1.97 -14.33
N ASP A 78 -8.88 2.53 -14.66
CA ASP A 78 -9.25 3.87 -14.22
C ASP A 78 -9.55 3.84 -12.72
N GLY A 79 -10.28 2.85 -12.23
CA GLY A 79 -10.50 2.67 -10.79
C GLY A 79 -9.23 2.36 -10.00
N LEU A 80 -8.23 1.69 -10.59
CA LEU A 80 -6.90 1.56 -9.96
C LEU A 80 -6.19 2.92 -9.86
N THR A 81 -6.32 3.75 -10.89
CA THR A 81 -5.75 5.10 -10.92
C THR A 81 -6.42 5.99 -9.86
N GLU A 82 -7.74 5.93 -9.76
CA GLU A 82 -8.50 6.65 -8.74
C GLU A 82 -8.14 6.19 -7.32
N SER A 83 -8.08 4.88 -7.08
CA SER A 83 -7.78 4.34 -5.74
C SER A 83 -6.36 4.66 -5.27
N ILE A 84 -5.36 4.69 -6.16
CA ILE A 84 -4.01 5.10 -5.77
C ILE A 84 -3.93 6.60 -5.50
N LEU A 85 -4.63 7.45 -6.27
CA LEU A 85 -4.70 8.89 -6.01
C LEU A 85 -5.35 9.18 -4.66
N LEU A 86 -6.46 8.52 -4.34
CA LEU A 86 -7.10 8.61 -3.03
C LEU A 86 -6.16 8.17 -1.91
N SER A 87 -5.42 7.09 -2.12
CA SER A 87 -4.44 6.59 -1.14
C SER A 87 -3.32 7.61 -0.88
N ILE A 88 -2.85 8.29 -1.93
CA ILE A 88 -1.83 9.35 -1.84
C ILE A 88 -2.40 10.58 -1.12
N GLU A 89 -3.66 10.94 -1.38
CA GLU A 89 -4.34 12.04 -0.71
C GLU A 89 -4.44 11.81 0.81
N PHE A 90 -4.77 10.59 1.25
CA PHE A 90 -4.74 10.24 2.67
C PHE A 90 -3.32 10.31 3.28
N ALA A 91 -2.29 10.07 2.46
CA ALA A 91 -0.89 10.16 2.86
C ALA A 91 -0.24 11.51 2.50
N ARG A 92 -1.02 12.53 2.09
CA ARG A 92 -0.55 13.78 1.47
C ARG A 92 0.64 14.39 2.18
N LYS A 93 0.53 14.61 3.49
CA LYS A 93 1.60 15.23 4.30
C LYS A 93 2.95 14.52 4.17
N ARG A 94 2.96 13.18 4.10
CA ARG A 94 4.21 12.40 3.98
C ARG A 94 4.80 12.48 2.57
N PHE A 95 3.95 12.46 1.55
CA PHE A 95 4.38 12.50 0.16
C PHE A 95 4.79 13.93 -0.25
N GLU A 96 4.10 14.97 0.22
CA GLU A 96 4.51 16.37 0.04
C GLU A 96 5.88 16.66 0.70
N ALA A 97 6.20 16.01 1.83
CA ALA A 97 7.49 16.16 2.50
C ALA A 97 8.69 15.67 1.67
N ILE A 98 8.46 14.77 0.70
CA ILE A 98 9.47 14.34 -0.27
C ILE A 98 9.32 15.02 -1.64
N GLY A 99 8.55 16.11 -1.70
CA GLY A 99 8.39 16.95 -2.89
C GLY A 99 7.47 16.37 -3.96
N ILE A 100 6.45 15.62 -3.57
CA ILE A 100 5.37 15.18 -4.46
C ILE A 100 4.25 16.22 -4.44
N ASP A 101 3.89 16.71 -5.62
CA ASP A 101 2.70 17.54 -5.84
C ASP A 101 1.57 16.66 -6.35
N ILE A 102 0.48 16.58 -5.59
CA ILE A 102 -0.68 15.73 -5.92
C ILE A 102 -1.37 16.22 -7.20
N ASN A 103 -1.42 17.54 -7.44
CA ASN A 103 -2.05 18.06 -8.66
C ASN A 103 -1.30 17.59 -9.91
N GLU A 104 0.03 17.45 -9.83
CA GLU A 104 0.85 16.91 -10.93
C GLU A 104 0.60 15.40 -11.16
N LEU A 105 0.12 14.68 -10.15
CA LEU A 105 -0.18 13.26 -10.24
C LEU A 105 -1.55 12.99 -10.86
N GLU A 106 -2.55 13.85 -10.62
CA GLU A 106 -3.89 13.74 -11.21
C GLU A 106 -3.86 13.79 -12.75
N GLU A 107 -2.84 14.43 -13.34
CA GLU A 107 -2.65 14.49 -14.78
C GLU A 107 -1.95 13.25 -15.37
N LYS A 108 -1.56 12.27 -14.55
CA LYS A 108 -0.79 11.08 -14.97
C LYS A 108 -1.65 9.82 -14.96
N ASP A 109 -1.29 8.88 -15.84
CA ASP A 109 -1.78 7.51 -15.74
C ASP A 109 -1.18 6.78 -14.53
N LEU A 110 -1.76 5.63 -14.15
CA LEU A 110 -1.27 4.78 -13.05
C LEU A 110 0.26 4.56 -13.09
N PHE A 111 0.80 4.26 -14.27
CA PHE A 111 2.23 3.98 -14.43
C PHE A 111 3.09 5.25 -14.26
N GLY A 112 2.61 6.39 -14.72
CA GLY A 112 3.21 7.70 -14.50
C GLY A 112 3.22 8.08 -13.03
N ILE A 113 2.13 7.80 -12.30
CA ILE A 113 2.04 7.98 -10.85
C ILE A 113 3.10 7.11 -10.17
N LEU A 114 3.08 5.79 -10.38
CA LEU A 114 4.02 4.84 -9.76
C LEU A 114 5.47 5.21 -10.02
N ARG A 115 5.81 5.60 -11.26
CA ARG A 115 7.16 6.05 -11.63
C ARG A 115 7.56 7.33 -10.89
N THR A 116 6.62 8.26 -10.73
CA THR A 116 6.87 9.52 -10.01
C THR A 116 7.09 9.26 -8.52
N LEU A 117 6.25 8.42 -7.90
CA LEU A 117 6.41 8.01 -6.51
C LEU A 117 7.78 7.36 -6.27
N ARG A 118 8.17 6.42 -7.14
CA ARG A 118 9.46 5.72 -7.02
C ARG A 118 10.63 6.71 -7.12
N ARG A 119 10.64 7.56 -8.14
CA ARG A 119 11.71 8.55 -8.35
C ARG A 119 11.84 9.51 -7.16
N LYS A 120 10.72 10.01 -6.65
CA LYS A 120 10.72 10.95 -5.51
C LYS A 120 11.17 10.27 -4.21
N ALA A 121 10.83 9.00 -4.01
CA ALA A 121 11.37 8.22 -2.91
C ALA A 121 12.89 8.04 -3.05
N GLU A 122 13.38 7.66 -4.24
CA GLU A 122 14.81 7.51 -4.54
C GLU A 122 15.58 8.84 -4.32
N ASP A 123 15.06 9.96 -4.81
CA ASP A 123 15.64 11.31 -4.60
C ASP A 123 15.74 11.66 -3.10
N ALA A 124 14.81 11.18 -2.28
CA ALA A 124 14.80 11.33 -0.83
C ALA A 124 15.63 10.25 -0.09
N SER A 125 16.35 9.37 -0.81
CA SER A 125 17.07 8.22 -0.26
C SER A 125 16.20 7.25 0.55
N LEU A 126 14.92 7.12 0.15
CA LEU A 126 13.93 6.22 0.75
C LEU A 126 13.53 5.12 -0.23
N ASN A 127 13.15 3.96 0.30
CA ASN A 127 12.53 2.89 -0.49
C ASN A 127 11.01 3.08 -0.51
N LEU A 128 10.40 3.11 -1.68
CA LEU A 128 8.93 3.09 -1.81
C LEU A 128 8.39 1.72 -1.43
N MET A 129 7.53 1.65 -0.41
CA MET A 129 6.84 0.43 0.02
C MET A 129 5.35 0.52 -0.30
N LEU A 130 4.89 -0.25 -1.29
CA LEU A 130 3.46 -0.36 -1.60
C LEU A 130 2.83 -1.46 -0.74
N LEU A 131 1.90 -1.05 0.12
CA LEU A 131 1.13 -1.93 0.99
C LEU A 131 -0.24 -2.14 0.36
N CYS A 132 -0.31 -3.10 -0.57
CA CYS A 132 -1.51 -3.36 -1.35
C CYS A 132 -2.48 -4.28 -0.58
N ASP A 133 -3.70 -3.81 -0.33
CA ASP A 133 -4.80 -4.61 0.24
C ASP A 133 -5.84 -4.96 -0.84
N GLU A 134 -6.59 -6.05 -0.63
CA GLU A 134 -7.63 -6.55 -1.55
C GLU A 134 -7.13 -6.72 -3.01
N THR A 135 -5.88 -7.16 -3.16
CA THR A 135 -5.20 -7.37 -4.46
C THR A 135 -5.87 -8.37 -5.39
N GLU A 136 -6.82 -9.16 -4.89
CA GLU A 136 -7.67 -10.02 -5.71
C GLU A 136 -8.41 -9.22 -6.80
N GLU A 137 -8.58 -7.92 -6.61
CA GLU A 137 -9.20 -7.04 -7.60
C GLU A 137 -8.39 -6.90 -8.90
N LEU A 138 -7.08 -7.16 -8.86
CA LEU A 138 -6.25 -7.24 -10.07
C LEU A 138 -6.72 -8.32 -11.05
N ILE A 139 -7.43 -9.35 -10.58
CA ILE A 139 -8.05 -10.37 -11.45
C ILE A 139 -9.19 -9.77 -12.28
N ASN A 140 -9.96 -8.83 -11.72
CA ASN A 140 -11.02 -8.15 -12.45
C ASN A 140 -10.44 -7.14 -13.44
N VAL A 141 -9.39 -6.43 -13.03
CA VAL A 141 -8.63 -5.53 -13.91
C VAL A 141 -8.04 -6.31 -15.09
N GLU A 142 -7.47 -7.50 -14.90
CA GLU A 142 -6.96 -8.33 -16.01
C GLU A 142 -8.05 -8.73 -17.00
N LYS A 143 -9.27 -9.01 -16.53
CA LYS A 143 -10.40 -9.35 -17.40
C LYS A 143 -10.86 -8.16 -18.24
N ASN A 144 -10.87 -6.97 -17.66
CA ASN A 144 -11.37 -5.74 -18.29
C ASN A 144 -10.30 -5.04 -19.13
N ASN A 145 -9.03 -5.15 -18.73
CA ASN A 145 -7.85 -4.55 -19.36
C ASN A 145 -6.66 -5.53 -19.39
N PRO A 146 -6.67 -6.55 -20.28
CA PRO A 146 -5.65 -7.61 -20.32
C PRO A 146 -4.21 -7.11 -20.51
N GLU A 147 -4.04 -5.92 -21.08
CA GLU A 147 -2.75 -5.27 -21.33
C GLU A 147 -2.09 -4.64 -20.10
N VAL A 148 -2.82 -4.50 -18.98
CA VAL A 148 -2.36 -3.76 -17.79
C VAL A 148 -1.39 -4.57 -16.93
N LEU A 149 -1.74 -5.80 -16.55
CA LEU A 149 -0.87 -6.61 -15.68
C LEU A 149 0.52 -6.90 -16.28
N PRO A 150 0.66 -7.17 -17.59
CA PRO A 150 1.99 -7.31 -18.20
C PRO A 150 2.88 -6.07 -18.04
N LYS A 151 2.30 -4.86 -18.01
CA LYS A 151 3.05 -3.62 -17.82
C LYS A 151 3.50 -3.42 -16.38
N LEU A 152 2.75 -3.93 -15.39
CA LEU A 152 3.13 -3.89 -13.97
C LEU A 152 4.31 -4.83 -13.63
N ARG A 153 4.65 -5.77 -14.52
CA ARG A 153 5.80 -6.68 -14.33
C ARG A 153 7.16 -6.05 -14.68
N ARG A 154 7.18 -4.81 -15.19
CA ARG A 154 8.38 -4.12 -15.69
C ARG A 154 8.69 -2.89 -14.84
#